data_AF-A0AAD6XUZ7-F1
#
_entry.id   AF-A0AAD6XUZ7-F1
#
_cell.length_a   1.000
_cell.length_b   1.000
_cell.length_c   1.000
_cell.angle_alpha   90.00
_cell.angle_beta   90.00
_cell.angle_gamma   90.00
#
_symmetry.space_group_name_H-M   'P 1'
#
loop_
_entity.id
_entity.type
_entity.pdbx_description
1 polymer ?
#
loop_
_entity_poly.entity_id
_entity_poly.type
_entity_poly.pdbx_seq_one_letter_code
_entity_poly.pdbx_strand_id
1 'polypeptide(L)'
;MATSRPLHSFLGGVGLSLPVHALLLLNGNIFGVSGFLHRSVRGSPEAMASVLGLVLGGMLAGSLDGGALQPSVPLELPRLLLSGLLVGVGTKMANGCTSGHMIAGISRFSFRSITATAIFFSTGAITAGLLHGNSLPLRSVEWSLNTTGKALLGLQVVPLISSVFLYISAPTQPRHMANKGQTNRPDLRLIASLVTSFQFALALHLSDLTEPRKVVTFLLLPFHKAFDPSLAFLAIGALPVAVFLYQRACATEQPRLGGSWSVPKGGRVDLSLIAGAAVFGIGWGMSGFCPGPGLVNLGRALGGGSDPLPAIGWLIAVVTGGFLAGYFR
;
A
#
# COMPACT_ATOMS: atom_id res chain seq x y z
N MET A 1 6.85 13.03 -21.51
CA MET A 1 5.55 12.49 -21.97
C MET A 1 5.25 11.24 -21.15
N ALA A 2 3.98 10.95 -20.80
CA ALA A 2 3.65 9.81 -19.95
C ALA A 2 3.51 8.54 -20.80
N THR A 3 4.30 7.51 -20.48
CA THR A 3 4.25 6.19 -21.10
C THR A 3 3.49 5.24 -20.17
N SER A 4 2.43 4.62 -20.68
CA SER A 4 1.71 3.56 -19.95
C SER A 4 2.52 2.27 -20.02
N ARG A 5 2.74 1.62 -18.86
CA ARG A 5 3.53 0.39 -18.77
C ARG A 5 2.73 -0.76 -18.14
N PRO A 6 1.80 -1.38 -18.88
CA PRO A 6 0.91 -2.40 -18.31
C PRO A 6 1.64 -3.60 -17.70
N LEU A 7 2.76 -4.02 -18.30
CA LEU A 7 3.53 -5.16 -17.83
C LEU A 7 4.19 -4.90 -16.46
N HIS A 8 4.69 -3.68 -16.24
CA HIS A 8 5.19 -3.23 -14.94
C HIS A 8 4.11 -3.28 -13.88
N SER A 9 2.94 -2.69 -14.17
CA SER A 9 1.78 -2.70 -13.29
C SER A 9 1.33 -4.13 -12.95
N PHE A 10 1.27 -5.04 -13.93
CA PHE A 10 0.90 -6.44 -13.70
C PHE A 10 1.88 -7.18 -12.79
N LEU A 11 3.18 -7.15 -13.12
CA LEU A 11 4.22 -7.86 -12.36
C LEU A 11 4.37 -7.29 -10.95
N GLY A 12 4.30 -5.96 -10.82
CA GLY A 12 4.24 -5.31 -9.51
C GLY A 12 2.99 -5.71 -8.73
N GLY A 13 1.83 -5.84 -9.37
CA GLY A 13 0.60 -6.35 -8.75
C GLY A 13 0.74 -7.75 -8.16
N VAL A 14 1.33 -8.68 -8.93
CA VAL A 14 1.68 -10.03 -8.42
C VAL A 14 2.63 -9.91 -7.23
N GLY A 15 3.67 -9.08 -7.35
CA GLY A 15 4.67 -8.82 -6.31
C GLY A 15 4.10 -8.23 -5.02
N LEU A 16 3.02 -7.44 -5.08
CA LEU A 16 2.35 -6.87 -3.90
C LEU A 16 1.62 -7.92 -3.06
N SER A 17 1.12 -8.97 -3.70
CA SER A 17 0.30 -9.99 -3.03
C SER A 17 1.11 -10.92 -2.13
N LEU A 18 2.35 -11.19 -2.53
CA LEU A 18 3.28 -12.08 -1.81
C LEU A 18 3.60 -11.58 -0.38
N PRO A 19 4.11 -10.34 -0.16
CA PRO A 19 4.41 -9.84 1.18
C PRO A 19 3.16 -9.60 2.02
N VAL A 20 2.03 -9.21 1.41
CA VAL A 20 0.75 -9.07 2.12
C VAL A 20 0.34 -10.40 2.74
N HIS A 21 0.49 -11.48 1.99
CA HIS A 21 0.19 -12.82 2.47
C HIS A 21 1.25 -13.35 3.45
N ALA A 22 2.54 -13.14 3.17
CA ALA A 22 3.63 -13.57 4.03
C ALA A 22 3.54 -12.94 5.43
N LEU A 23 3.24 -11.63 5.53
CA LEU A 23 3.09 -10.98 6.83
C LEU A 23 1.91 -11.55 7.63
N LEU A 24 0.82 -11.91 6.94
CA LEU A 24 -0.33 -12.53 7.57
C LEU A 24 0.02 -13.91 8.14
N LEU A 25 0.74 -14.75 7.39
CA LEU A 25 1.15 -16.08 7.85
C LEU A 25 2.22 -16.04 8.95
N LEU A 26 3.18 -15.11 8.83
CA LEU A 26 4.27 -15.01 9.80
C LEU A 26 3.80 -14.38 11.11
N ASN A 27 3.18 -13.20 11.05
CA ASN A 27 2.88 -12.39 12.23
C ASN A 27 1.40 -12.39 12.64
N GLY A 28 0.50 -12.97 11.83
CA GLY A 28 -0.95 -12.91 12.07
C GLY A 28 -1.55 -11.53 11.81
N ASN A 29 -0.80 -10.63 11.17
CA ASN A 29 -1.15 -9.23 10.98
C ASN A 29 -1.66 -8.96 9.55
N ILE A 30 -2.71 -8.16 9.43
CA ILE A 30 -3.11 -7.62 8.13
C ILE A 30 -2.10 -6.57 7.69
N PHE A 31 -1.65 -6.69 6.43
CA PHE A 31 -0.80 -5.70 5.80
C PHE A 31 -1.61 -4.42 5.51
N GLY A 32 -1.40 -3.37 6.31
CA GLY A 32 -2.11 -2.10 6.19
C GLY A 32 -1.22 -0.93 6.53
N VAL A 33 -0.78 -0.18 5.52
CA VAL A 33 0.25 0.86 5.68
C VAL A 33 -0.21 2.00 6.60
N SER A 34 -1.46 2.46 6.48
CA SER A 34 -2.01 3.47 7.41
C SER A 34 -2.00 2.98 8.87
N GLY A 35 -2.24 1.69 9.09
CA GLY A 35 -2.11 1.07 10.41
C GLY A 35 -0.69 1.08 10.93
N PHE A 36 0.30 0.78 10.08
CA PHE A 36 1.72 0.84 10.42
C PHE A 36 2.15 2.26 10.79
N LEU A 37 1.74 3.28 10.02
CA LEU A 37 2.04 4.67 10.34
C LEU A 37 1.55 5.07 11.74
N HIS A 38 0.26 4.85 12.04
CA HIS A 38 -0.31 5.24 13.32
C HIS A 38 0.25 4.42 14.49
N ARG A 39 0.49 3.12 14.30
CA ARG A 39 1.10 2.26 15.33
C ARG A 39 2.57 2.60 15.57
N SER A 40 3.30 3.03 14.53
CA SER A 40 4.69 3.47 14.64
C SER A 40 4.80 4.70 15.52
N VAL A 41 3.93 5.70 15.32
CA VAL A 41 3.89 6.92 16.16
C VAL A 41 3.52 6.60 17.62
N ARG A 42 2.75 5.51 17.84
CA ARG A 42 2.43 5.01 19.19
C ARG A 42 3.51 4.09 19.79
N GLY A 43 4.65 3.92 19.13
CA GLY A 43 5.79 3.15 19.64
C GLY A 43 5.72 1.63 19.41
N SER A 44 4.91 1.15 18.45
CA SER A 44 4.87 -0.29 18.14
C SER A 44 6.11 -0.70 17.31
N PRO A 45 6.99 -1.57 17.83
CA PRO A 45 8.26 -1.88 17.16
C PRO A 45 8.06 -2.59 15.81
N GLU A 46 7.06 -3.46 15.69
CA GLU A 46 6.68 -4.09 14.41
C GLU A 46 6.26 -3.06 13.36
N ALA A 47 5.48 -2.06 13.79
CA ALA A 47 5.00 -1.03 12.88
C ALA A 47 6.13 -0.08 12.46
N MET A 48 7.04 0.23 13.37
CA MET A 48 8.28 0.96 13.06
C MET A 48 9.14 0.17 12.06
N ALA A 49 9.30 -1.14 12.26
CA ALA A 49 10.01 -2.01 11.33
C ALA A 49 9.35 -2.06 9.94
N SER A 50 8.02 -2.07 9.87
CA SER A 50 7.29 -1.98 8.60
C SER A 50 7.46 -0.63 7.90
N VAL A 51 7.36 0.48 8.64
CA VAL A 51 7.59 1.83 8.08
C VAL A 51 9.03 1.95 7.58
N LEU A 52 10.00 1.48 8.38
CA LEU A 52 11.41 1.45 7.99
C LEU A 52 11.63 0.61 6.74
N GLY A 53 11.03 -0.59 6.65
CA GLY A 53 11.11 -1.43 5.46
C GLY A 53 10.58 -0.74 4.20
N LEU A 54 9.45 -0.01 4.31
CA LEU A 54 8.91 0.76 3.18
C LEU A 54 9.84 1.89 2.73
N VAL A 55 10.42 2.63 3.69
CA VAL A 55 11.36 3.72 3.42
C VAL A 55 12.66 3.18 2.81
N LEU A 56 13.24 2.11 3.37
CA LEU A 56 14.46 1.49 2.85
C LEU A 56 14.26 0.93 1.44
N GLY A 57 13.12 0.29 1.17
CA GLY A 57 12.78 -0.18 -0.18
C GLY A 57 12.64 0.98 -1.16
N GLY A 58 12.05 2.10 -0.71
CA GLY A 58 12.02 3.35 -1.46
C GLY A 58 13.41 3.95 -1.70
N MET A 59 14.30 3.94 -0.70
CA MET A 59 15.68 4.43 -0.86
C MET A 59 16.45 3.63 -1.90
N LEU A 60 16.33 2.30 -1.87
CA LEU A 60 16.94 1.45 -2.88
C LEU A 60 16.37 1.77 -4.28
N ALA A 61 15.04 1.83 -4.41
CA ALA A 61 14.38 2.22 -5.65
C ALA A 61 14.87 3.59 -6.18
N GLY A 62 14.96 4.61 -5.32
CA GLY A 62 15.41 5.95 -5.69
C GLY A 62 16.88 5.99 -6.13
N SER A 63 17.72 5.16 -5.52
CA SER A 63 19.13 5.03 -5.93
C SER A 63 19.28 4.39 -7.32
N LEU A 64 18.36 3.50 -7.70
CA LEU A 64 18.32 2.88 -9.03
C LEU A 64 17.74 3.79 -10.11
N ASP A 65 16.91 4.76 -9.73
CA ASP A 65 16.28 5.73 -10.65
C ASP A 65 17.23 6.83 -11.15
N GLY A 66 18.41 7.00 -10.54
CA GLY A 66 19.41 7.99 -10.96
C GLY A 66 19.07 9.44 -10.59
N GLY A 67 18.19 9.67 -9.62
CA GLY A 67 18.17 10.90 -8.82
C GLY A 67 17.34 12.09 -9.29
N ALA A 68 16.15 11.88 -9.88
CA ALA A 68 15.20 12.99 -10.05
C ALA A 68 13.75 12.56 -9.81
N LEU A 69 13.29 12.64 -8.55
CA LEU A 69 11.87 12.77 -8.25
C LEU A 69 11.43 14.18 -8.68
N GLN A 70 11.03 14.34 -9.93
CA GLN A 70 10.19 15.49 -10.26
C GLN A 70 8.76 15.16 -9.85
N PRO A 71 8.19 15.81 -8.81
CA PRO A 71 6.78 15.67 -8.50
C PRO A 71 6.01 16.02 -9.76
N SER A 72 5.43 15.00 -10.36
CA SER A 72 4.96 15.13 -11.72
C SER A 72 3.66 15.94 -11.70
N VAL A 73 2.85 15.88 -10.64
CA VAL A 73 1.72 16.82 -10.50
C VAL A 73 2.25 18.09 -9.83
N PRO A 74 2.20 19.28 -10.46
CA PRO A 74 2.46 20.54 -9.78
C PRO A 74 1.33 20.80 -8.79
N LEU A 75 1.44 20.22 -7.60
CA LEU A 75 0.52 20.49 -6.50
C LEU A 75 1.12 21.64 -5.70
N GLU A 76 0.35 22.70 -5.54
CA GLU A 76 0.69 23.72 -4.54
C GLU A 76 0.74 23.06 -3.15
N LEU A 77 1.72 23.46 -2.34
CA LEU A 77 1.94 22.91 -1.01
C LEU A 77 0.67 22.84 -0.15
N PRO A 78 -0.23 23.86 -0.13
CA PRO A 78 -1.48 23.78 0.62
C PRO A 78 -2.40 22.64 0.18
N ARG A 79 -2.51 22.40 -1.13
CA ARG A 79 -3.34 21.31 -1.67
C ARG A 79 -2.75 19.95 -1.31
N LEU A 80 -1.42 19.82 -1.33
CA LEU A 80 -0.73 18.61 -0.91
C LEU A 80 -0.98 18.33 0.58
N LEU A 81 -0.80 19.32 1.46
CA LEU A 81 -1.03 19.15 2.89
C LEU A 81 -2.49 18.84 3.20
N LEU A 82 -3.44 19.52 2.56
CA LEU A 82 -4.87 19.25 2.71
C LEU A 82 -5.21 17.83 2.28
N SER A 83 -4.66 17.35 1.15
CA SER A 83 -4.93 15.99 0.70
C SER A 83 -4.38 14.94 1.68
N GLY A 84 -3.19 15.18 2.26
CA GLY A 84 -2.63 14.36 3.33
C GLY A 84 -3.53 14.31 4.56
N LEU A 85 -4.02 15.47 5.01
CA LEU A 85 -4.93 15.57 6.15
C LEU A 85 -6.22 14.76 5.93
N LEU A 86 -6.86 14.92 4.76
CA LEU A 86 -8.07 14.18 4.39
C LEU A 86 -7.81 12.67 4.32
N VAL A 87 -6.68 12.26 3.72
CA VAL A 87 -6.27 10.85 3.69
C VAL A 87 -6.07 10.30 5.12
N GLY A 88 -5.44 11.06 6.00
CA GLY A 88 -5.28 10.71 7.41
C GLY A 88 -6.61 10.49 8.13
N VAL A 89 -7.51 11.48 8.04
CA VAL A 89 -8.86 11.41 8.63
C VAL A 89 -9.62 10.21 8.08
N GLY A 90 -9.67 10.08 6.75
CA GLY A 90 -10.43 9.05 6.07
C GLY A 90 -9.94 7.64 6.39
N THR A 91 -8.61 7.41 6.38
CA THR A 91 -8.06 6.09 6.70
C THR A 91 -8.30 5.67 8.15
N LYS A 92 -8.31 6.63 9.09
CA LYS A 92 -8.62 6.37 10.49
C LYS A 92 -10.10 6.01 10.68
N MET A 93 -11.00 6.80 10.11
CA MET A 93 -12.45 6.58 10.18
C MET A 93 -12.88 5.28 9.48
N ALA A 94 -12.28 4.97 8.33
CA ALA A 94 -12.52 3.71 7.61
C ALA A 94 -11.85 2.49 8.28
N ASN A 95 -10.93 2.71 9.22
CA ASN A 95 -10.09 1.66 9.83
C ASN A 95 -9.28 0.87 8.77
N GLY A 96 -8.69 1.58 7.80
CA GLY A 96 -7.93 0.97 6.71
C GLY A 96 -7.60 1.95 5.59
N CYS A 97 -6.78 1.49 4.64
CA CYS A 97 -6.44 2.18 3.40
C CYS A 97 -6.55 1.20 2.21
N THR A 98 -6.11 1.58 1.01
CA THR A 98 -6.18 0.72 -0.18
C THR A 98 -5.50 -0.64 0.04
N SER A 99 -4.30 -0.69 0.61
CA SER A 99 -3.61 -1.98 0.90
C SER A 99 -4.43 -2.91 1.81
N GLY A 100 -5.10 -2.36 2.84
CA GLY A 100 -5.90 -3.13 3.80
C GLY A 100 -7.30 -3.51 3.30
N HIS A 101 -7.98 -2.61 2.59
CA HIS A 101 -9.34 -2.84 2.09
C HIS A 101 -9.37 -3.49 0.71
N MET A 102 -8.55 -3.03 -0.23
CA MET A 102 -8.51 -3.58 -1.58
C MET A 102 -7.76 -4.91 -1.60
N ILE A 103 -6.44 -4.92 -1.37
CA ILE A 103 -5.63 -6.14 -1.53
C ILE A 103 -5.97 -7.16 -0.45
N ALA A 104 -5.84 -6.79 0.82
CA ALA A 104 -6.10 -7.71 1.92
C ALA A 104 -7.59 -7.89 2.22
N GLY A 105 -8.47 -6.96 1.85
CA GLY A 105 -9.89 -7.01 2.23
C GLY A 105 -10.77 -7.74 1.22
N ILE A 106 -10.57 -7.48 -0.07
CA ILE A 106 -11.31 -8.15 -1.16
C ILE A 106 -10.90 -9.62 -1.25
N SER A 107 -9.63 -9.95 -1.00
CA SER A 107 -9.15 -11.35 -0.99
C SER A 107 -9.88 -12.26 0.01
N ARG A 108 -10.51 -11.65 1.03
CA ARG A 108 -11.31 -12.31 2.06
C ARG A 108 -12.81 -12.29 1.81
N PHE A 109 -13.24 -11.72 0.68
CA PHE A 109 -14.65 -11.44 0.36
C PHE A 109 -15.37 -10.64 1.47
N SER A 110 -14.66 -9.74 2.14
CA SER A 110 -15.27 -8.90 3.18
C SER A 110 -16.18 -7.85 2.57
N PHE A 111 -17.49 -7.96 2.81
CA PHE A 111 -18.47 -6.97 2.35
C PHE A 111 -18.10 -5.54 2.76
N ARG A 112 -17.67 -5.36 4.03
CA ARG A 112 -17.15 -4.09 4.54
C ARG A 112 -16.06 -3.49 3.66
N SER A 113 -15.09 -4.32 3.25
CA SER A 113 -13.96 -3.86 2.46
C SER A 113 -14.32 -3.60 1.00
N ILE A 114 -15.24 -4.38 0.43
CA ILE A 114 -15.77 -4.14 -0.92
C ILE A 114 -16.52 -2.80 -0.94
N THR A 115 -17.41 -2.56 0.02
CA THR A 115 -18.16 -1.30 0.13
C THR A 115 -17.23 -0.10 0.32
N ALA A 116 -16.25 -0.19 1.23
CA ALA A 116 -15.26 0.87 1.41
C ALA A 116 -14.48 1.16 0.12
N THR A 117 -14.07 0.09 -0.58
CA THR A 117 -13.33 0.20 -1.85
C THR A 117 -14.14 0.87 -2.93
N ALA A 118 -15.40 0.48 -3.10
CA ALA A 118 -16.30 1.13 -4.05
C ALA A 118 -16.44 2.63 -3.75
N ILE A 119 -16.69 2.99 -2.49
CA ILE A 119 -16.91 4.39 -2.09
C ILE A 119 -15.68 5.25 -2.37
N PHE A 120 -14.48 4.86 -1.90
CA PHE A 120 -13.31 5.71 -2.11
C PHE A 120 -12.87 5.77 -3.57
N PHE A 121 -13.11 4.72 -4.37
CA PHE A 121 -12.85 4.76 -5.80
C PHE A 121 -13.81 5.73 -6.50
N SER A 122 -15.10 5.68 -6.16
CA SER A 122 -16.09 6.60 -6.72
C SER A 122 -15.80 8.06 -6.34
N THR A 123 -15.56 8.36 -5.06
CA THR A 123 -15.26 9.74 -4.64
C THR A 123 -13.91 10.22 -5.16
N GLY A 124 -12.92 9.33 -5.26
CA GLY A 124 -11.63 9.62 -5.89
C GLY A 124 -11.75 9.93 -7.37
N ALA A 125 -12.53 9.16 -8.12
CA ALA A 125 -12.76 9.39 -9.54
C ALA A 125 -13.46 10.72 -9.80
N ILE A 126 -14.50 11.03 -9.02
CA ILE A 126 -15.21 12.31 -9.09
C ILE A 126 -14.24 13.47 -8.80
N THR A 127 -13.48 13.38 -7.70
CA THR A 127 -12.54 14.43 -7.30
C THR A 127 -11.43 14.63 -8.33
N ALA A 128 -10.89 13.54 -8.88
CA ALA A 128 -9.87 13.59 -9.93
C ALA A 128 -10.41 14.22 -11.21
N GLY A 129 -11.63 13.86 -11.63
CA GLY A 129 -12.30 14.47 -12.80
C GLY A 129 -12.48 15.97 -12.63
N LEU A 130 -12.94 16.42 -11.46
CA LEU A 130 -13.17 17.84 -11.17
C LEU A 130 -11.88 18.67 -11.15
N LEU A 131 -10.77 18.11 -10.64
CA LEU A 131 -9.53 18.86 -10.42
C LEU A 131 -8.50 18.70 -11.54
N HIS A 132 -8.54 17.58 -12.27
CA HIS A 132 -7.50 17.19 -13.23
C HIS A 132 -8.06 16.85 -14.62
N GLY A 133 -9.36 17.06 -14.89
CA GLY A 133 -10.02 16.68 -16.15
C GLY A 133 -9.38 17.27 -17.43
N ASN A 134 -8.64 18.38 -17.30
CA ASN A 134 -7.96 19.06 -18.40
C ASN A 134 -6.53 18.53 -18.68
N SER A 135 -6.13 17.42 -18.05
CA SER A 135 -4.76 16.87 -18.16
C SER A 135 -4.47 16.29 -19.56
N LEU A 136 -3.23 16.48 -20.01
CA LEU A 136 -2.69 16.19 -21.35
C LEU A 136 -2.80 14.70 -21.79
N PRO A 137 -2.91 14.43 -23.11
CA PRO A 137 -3.15 13.08 -23.65
C PRO A 137 -1.99 12.10 -23.46
N LEU A 138 -2.33 10.81 -23.32
CA LEU A 138 -1.41 9.67 -23.34
C LEU A 138 -0.80 9.49 -24.73
N ARG A 139 0.50 9.19 -24.81
CA ARG A 139 1.23 9.17 -26.10
C ARG A 139 1.85 7.83 -26.50
N SER A 140 1.94 6.84 -25.61
CA SER A 140 2.37 5.48 -26.00
C SER A 140 2.11 4.46 -24.89
N VAL A 141 1.77 3.24 -25.32
CA VAL A 141 1.71 2.05 -24.46
C VAL A 141 2.96 1.23 -24.74
N GLU A 142 3.75 0.95 -23.70
CA GLU A 142 4.97 0.16 -23.82
C GLU A 142 4.82 -1.13 -23.01
N TRP A 143 4.92 -2.27 -23.70
CA TRP A 143 4.83 -3.61 -23.10
C TRP A 143 6.20 -4.18 -22.70
N SER A 144 7.22 -3.34 -22.60
CA SER A 144 8.59 -3.77 -22.29
C SER A 144 8.92 -3.55 -20.81
N LEU A 145 9.81 -4.40 -20.26
CA LEU A 145 10.50 -4.06 -19.01
C LEU A 145 11.77 -3.28 -19.33
N ASN A 146 11.81 -2.03 -18.86
CA ASN A 146 13.05 -1.26 -18.80
C ASN A 146 14.08 -1.91 -17.85
N THR A 147 15.32 -1.43 -17.90
CA THR A 147 16.44 -1.94 -17.09
C THR A 147 16.14 -1.86 -15.59
N THR A 148 15.59 -0.75 -15.11
CA THR A 148 15.21 -0.56 -13.70
C THR A 148 14.15 -1.58 -13.27
N GLY A 149 13.11 -1.81 -14.09
CA GLY A 149 12.08 -2.79 -13.82
C GLY A 149 12.62 -4.22 -13.74
N LYS A 150 13.56 -4.60 -14.62
CA LYS A 150 14.26 -5.89 -14.53
C LYS A 150 15.06 -6.01 -13.24
N ALA A 151 15.78 -4.96 -12.86
CA ALA A 151 16.55 -4.92 -11.61
C ALA A 151 15.63 -5.05 -10.38
N LEU A 152 14.53 -4.29 -10.33
CA LEU A 152 13.54 -4.35 -9.24
C LEU A 152 12.86 -5.72 -9.15
N LEU A 153 12.58 -6.36 -10.28
CA LEU A 153 12.04 -7.72 -10.31
C LEU A 153 13.05 -8.74 -9.75
N GLY A 154 14.32 -8.64 -10.15
CA GLY A 154 15.40 -9.47 -9.59
C GLY A 154 15.61 -9.25 -8.09
N LEU A 155 15.58 -7.99 -7.65
CA LEU A 155 15.74 -7.62 -6.23
C LEU A 155 14.61 -8.13 -5.34
N GLN A 156 13.42 -8.37 -5.88
CA GLN A 156 12.31 -8.98 -5.11
C GLN A 156 12.55 -10.44 -4.72
N VAL A 157 13.46 -11.15 -5.42
CA VAL A 157 13.78 -12.55 -5.12
C VAL A 157 14.39 -12.70 -3.72
N VAL A 158 15.26 -11.77 -3.31
CA VAL A 158 15.95 -11.81 -2.01
C VAL A 158 14.95 -11.78 -0.83
N PRO A 159 14.10 -10.75 -0.67
CA PRO A 159 13.15 -10.70 0.44
C PRO A 159 12.06 -11.77 0.33
N LEU A 160 11.75 -12.25 -0.88
CA LEU A 160 10.85 -13.38 -1.06
C LEU A 160 11.46 -14.67 -0.49
N ILE A 161 12.71 -14.98 -0.84
CA ILE A 161 13.43 -16.13 -0.28
C ILE A 161 13.55 -16.00 1.24
N SER A 162 13.86 -14.80 1.76
CA SER A 162 13.89 -14.57 3.21
C SER A 162 12.54 -14.83 3.88
N SER A 163 11.44 -14.40 3.26
CA SER A 163 10.09 -14.64 3.79
C SER A 163 9.72 -16.13 3.77
N VAL A 164 10.08 -16.85 2.71
CA VAL A 164 9.89 -18.30 2.58
C VAL A 164 10.74 -19.05 3.60
N PHE A 165 11.99 -18.65 3.78
CA PHE A 165 12.89 -19.21 4.79
C PHE A 165 12.31 -19.04 6.20
N LEU A 166 11.87 -17.83 6.55
CA LEU A 166 11.20 -17.58 7.83
C LEU A 166 9.95 -18.44 8.03
N TYR A 167 9.18 -18.67 6.97
CA TYR A 167 7.97 -19.51 7.02
C TYR A 167 8.31 -20.98 7.27
N ILE A 168 9.33 -21.53 6.59
CA ILE A 168 9.73 -22.94 6.71
C ILE A 168 10.45 -23.20 8.04
N SER A 169 11.31 -22.26 8.48
CA SER A 169 12.08 -22.40 9.72
C SER A 169 11.25 -22.16 10.99
N ALA A 170 10.06 -21.58 10.87
CA ALA A 170 9.17 -21.36 12.00
C ALA A 170 8.30 -22.62 12.26
N PRO A 171 8.40 -23.22 13.46
CA PRO A 171 7.68 -24.46 13.77
C PRO A 171 6.16 -24.28 13.67
N THR A 172 5.46 -25.27 13.11
CA THR A 172 4.00 -25.36 13.14
C THR A 172 3.53 -25.50 14.59
N GLN A 173 2.88 -24.48 15.16
CA GLN A 173 2.16 -24.67 16.43
C GLN A 173 0.81 -25.33 16.17
N PRO A 174 0.47 -26.46 16.83
CA PRO A 174 -0.84 -27.08 16.72
C PRO A 174 -1.95 -26.17 17.23
N ARG A 175 -3.11 -26.17 16.56
CA ARG A 175 -4.25 -25.27 16.80
C ARG A 175 -4.73 -25.24 18.27
N HIS A 176 -4.56 -26.34 19.00
CA HIS A 176 -4.94 -26.51 20.41
C HIS A 176 -3.92 -25.94 21.42
N MET A 177 -2.68 -25.69 21.01
CA MET A 177 -1.62 -25.09 21.85
C MET A 177 -1.56 -23.56 21.73
N ALA A 178 -2.34 -22.95 20.83
CA ALA A 178 -2.32 -21.51 20.56
C ALA A 178 -2.59 -20.62 21.79
N ASN A 179 -3.25 -21.16 22.82
CA ASN A 179 -3.57 -20.44 24.05
C ASN A 179 -2.62 -20.80 25.22
N LYS A 180 -1.76 -21.82 25.06
CA LYS A 180 -0.83 -22.30 26.10
C LYS A 180 0.60 -22.22 25.55
N GLY A 181 1.30 -21.14 25.87
CA GLY A 181 2.74 -21.02 25.64
C GLY A 181 3.13 -20.67 24.21
N GLN A 182 2.54 -19.60 23.66
CA GLN A 182 3.03 -19.02 22.42
C GLN A 182 4.45 -18.49 22.64
N THR A 183 5.46 -19.13 22.04
CA THR A 183 6.85 -18.65 22.06
C THR A 183 6.92 -17.40 21.20
N ASN A 184 6.68 -16.25 21.82
CA ASN A 184 6.78 -14.96 21.15
C ASN A 184 8.25 -14.75 20.78
N ARG A 185 8.58 -14.79 19.48
CA ARG A 185 9.93 -14.51 18.96
C ARG A 185 9.94 -13.07 18.44
N PRO A 186 10.10 -12.05 19.31
CA PRO A 186 9.95 -10.65 18.92
C PRO A 186 10.88 -10.29 17.76
N ASP A 187 12.14 -10.75 17.80
CA ASP A 187 13.15 -10.42 16.79
C ASP A 187 12.75 -10.91 15.39
N LEU A 188 12.30 -12.16 15.27
CA LEU A 188 11.85 -12.71 13.98
C LEU A 188 10.60 -12.01 13.46
N ARG A 189 9.69 -11.57 14.35
CA ARG A 189 8.51 -10.79 13.96
C ARG A 189 8.88 -9.41 13.43
N LEU A 190 9.92 -8.78 13.98
CA LEU A 190 10.47 -7.52 13.46
C LEU A 190 11.10 -7.72 12.09
N ILE A 191 11.94 -8.76 11.94
CA ILE A 191 12.56 -9.10 10.66
C ILE A 191 11.48 -9.39 9.61
N ALA A 192 10.46 -10.18 9.93
CA ALA A 192 9.35 -10.45 9.02
C ALA A 192 8.60 -9.18 8.62
N SER A 193 8.34 -8.28 9.57
CA SER A 193 7.67 -6.98 9.30
C SER A 193 8.51 -6.10 8.38
N LEU A 194 9.83 -6.05 8.59
CA LEU A 194 10.76 -5.29 7.78
C LEU A 194 10.90 -5.86 6.37
N VAL A 195 11.15 -7.17 6.25
CA VAL A 195 11.37 -7.86 4.97
C VAL A 195 10.13 -7.80 4.08
N THR A 196 8.95 -8.09 4.63
CA THR A 196 7.69 -8.03 3.86
C THR A 196 7.38 -6.60 3.42
N SER A 197 7.63 -5.61 4.27
CA SER A 197 7.39 -4.20 3.93
C SER A 197 8.38 -3.67 2.91
N PHE A 198 9.64 -4.11 2.98
CA PHE A 198 10.66 -3.84 1.97
C PHE A 198 10.28 -4.43 0.60
N GLN A 199 9.85 -5.70 0.57
CA GLN A 199 9.35 -6.33 -0.65
C GLN A 199 8.14 -5.60 -1.22
N PHE A 200 7.20 -5.18 -0.36
CA PHE A 200 6.02 -4.41 -0.78
C PHE A 200 6.41 -3.06 -1.37
N ALA A 201 7.43 -2.37 -0.85
CA ALA A 201 7.93 -1.12 -1.42
C ALA A 201 8.53 -1.30 -2.82
N LEU A 202 9.34 -2.35 -3.02
CA LEU A 202 9.89 -2.67 -4.35
C LEU A 202 8.77 -2.99 -5.35
N ALA A 203 7.76 -3.76 -4.94
CA ALA A 203 6.61 -4.07 -5.77
C ALA A 203 5.74 -2.84 -6.07
N LEU A 204 5.55 -1.93 -5.11
CA LEU A 204 4.85 -0.66 -5.31
C LEU A 204 5.54 0.18 -6.38
N HIS A 205 6.87 0.29 -6.30
CA HIS A 205 7.63 1.05 -7.28
C HIS A 205 7.66 0.36 -8.65
N LEU A 206 7.86 -0.96 -8.72
CA LEU A 206 7.76 -1.73 -9.98
C LEU A 206 6.39 -1.57 -10.64
N SER A 207 5.33 -1.46 -9.85
CA SER A 207 3.97 -1.27 -10.37
C SER A 207 3.65 0.15 -10.84
N ASP A 208 4.60 1.08 -10.65
CA ASP A 208 4.48 2.52 -10.87
C ASP A 208 3.39 3.22 -10.03
N LEU A 209 2.87 2.58 -8.97
CA LEU A 209 1.96 3.21 -8.00
C LEU A 209 2.61 4.35 -7.22
N THR A 210 3.93 4.46 -7.29
CA THR A 210 4.70 5.55 -6.72
C THR A 210 4.51 6.87 -7.49
N GLU A 211 4.09 6.84 -8.75
CA GLU A 211 3.80 8.07 -9.49
C GLU A 211 2.35 8.55 -9.26
N PRO A 212 2.14 9.72 -8.63
CA PRO A 212 0.79 10.22 -8.37
C PRO A 212 0.02 10.54 -9.66
N ARG A 213 0.74 10.91 -10.72
CA ARG A 213 0.15 11.13 -12.06
C ARG A 213 -0.58 9.88 -12.55
N LYS A 214 0.04 8.69 -12.46
CA LYS A 214 -0.58 7.43 -12.94
C LYS A 214 -1.85 7.10 -12.18
N VAL A 215 -1.84 7.36 -10.87
CA VAL A 215 -3.00 7.17 -10.00
C VAL A 215 -4.14 8.10 -10.39
N VAL A 216 -3.86 9.38 -10.59
CA VAL A 216 -4.86 10.37 -11.01
C VAL A 216 -5.39 10.07 -12.42
N THR A 217 -4.53 9.73 -13.38
CA THR A 217 -4.96 9.41 -14.74
C THR A 217 -5.79 8.13 -14.82
N PHE A 218 -5.53 7.14 -13.96
CA PHE A 218 -6.40 5.98 -13.82
C PHE A 218 -7.77 6.35 -13.24
N LEU A 219 -7.80 7.26 -12.27
CA LEU A 219 -9.03 7.74 -11.64
C LEU A 219 -9.95 8.55 -12.55
N LEU A 220 -9.43 9.12 -13.64
CA LEU A 220 -10.26 9.82 -14.61
C LEU A 220 -11.27 8.89 -15.31
N LEU A 221 -11.10 7.57 -15.20
CA LEU A 221 -11.97 6.54 -15.79
C LEU A 221 -12.03 6.66 -17.33
N PRO A 222 -12.54 5.65 -18.08
CA PRO A 222 -12.55 5.68 -19.55
C PRO A 222 -13.37 6.83 -20.18
N PHE A 223 -13.97 7.70 -19.37
CA PHE A 223 -14.71 8.88 -19.81
C PHE A 223 -13.82 10.05 -20.25
N HIS A 224 -12.53 10.05 -19.89
CA HIS A 224 -11.59 11.12 -20.24
C HIS A 224 -10.47 10.64 -21.16
N LYS A 225 -9.99 11.53 -22.05
CA LYS A 225 -8.89 11.25 -23.00
C LYS A 225 -7.53 10.97 -22.33
N ALA A 226 -7.36 11.38 -21.09
CA ALA A 226 -6.15 11.15 -20.30
C ALA A 226 -6.18 9.86 -19.48
N PHE A 227 -7.19 9.01 -19.68
CA PHE A 227 -7.35 7.76 -18.93
C PHE A 227 -6.27 6.74 -19.24
N ASP A 228 -5.49 6.36 -18.21
CA ASP A 228 -4.47 5.33 -18.31
C ASP A 228 -4.95 4.01 -17.67
N PRO A 229 -5.18 2.94 -18.47
CA PRO A 229 -5.64 1.66 -17.97
C PRO A 229 -4.53 0.79 -17.33
N SER A 230 -3.26 1.22 -17.30
CA SER A 230 -2.15 0.41 -16.77
C SER A 230 -2.38 -0.08 -15.34
N LEU A 231 -2.94 0.74 -14.45
CA LEU A 231 -3.26 0.34 -13.08
C LEU A 231 -4.39 -0.70 -12.97
N ALA A 232 -5.21 -0.89 -14.02
CA ALA A 232 -6.14 -2.02 -14.06
C ALA A 232 -5.38 -3.37 -14.10
N PHE A 233 -4.27 -3.43 -14.84
CA PHE A 233 -3.42 -4.62 -14.90
C PHE A 233 -2.76 -4.94 -13.55
N LEU A 234 -2.50 -3.92 -12.73
CA LEU A 234 -2.08 -4.13 -11.35
C LEU A 234 -3.14 -4.85 -10.54
N ALA A 235 -4.39 -4.40 -10.61
CA ALA A 235 -5.49 -5.05 -9.90
C ALA A 235 -5.69 -6.50 -10.39
N ILE A 236 -5.55 -6.75 -11.70
CA ILE A 236 -5.61 -8.09 -12.31
C ILE A 236 -4.45 -8.98 -11.83
N GLY A 237 -3.25 -8.43 -11.63
CA GLY A 237 -2.13 -9.20 -11.08
C GLY A 237 -2.25 -9.44 -9.56
N ALA A 238 -2.76 -8.45 -8.83
CA ALA A 238 -2.80 -8.49 -7.36
C ALA A 238 -3.98 -9.29 -6.81
N LEU A 239 -5.21 -8.97 -7.22
CA LEU A 239 -6.40 -9.51 -6.56
C LEU A 239 -6.56 -11.02 -6.71
N PRO A 240 -6.44 -11.62 -7.91
CA PRO A 240 -6.57 -13.08 -8.06
C PRO A 240 -5.51 -13.85 -7.27
N VAL A 241 -4.26 -13.36 -7.28
CA VAL A 241 -3.16 -13.96 -6.52
C VAL A 241 -3.42 -13.84 -5.02
N ALA A 242 -3.82 -12.67 -4.53
CA ALA A 242 -4.15 -12.45 -3.14
C ALA A 242 -5.34 -13.31 -2.67
N VAL A 243 -6.41 -13.42 -3.49
CA VAL A 243 -7.56 -14.30 -3.23
C VAL A 243 -7.09 -15.75 -3.15
N PHE A 244 -6.37 -16.24 -4.15
CA PHE A 244 -5.90 -17.62 -4.21
C PHE A 244 -5.05 -18.00 -3.00
N LEU A 245 -4.06 -17.16 -2.66
CA LEU A 245 -3.19 -17.38 -1.50
C LEU A 245 -4.00 -17.35 -0.20
N TYR A 246 -4.87 -16.37 -0.02
CA TYR A 246 -5.70 -16.27 1.19
C TYR A 246 -6.61 -17.48 1.38
N GLN A 247 -7.31 -17.91 0.32
CA GLN A 247 -8.24 -19.04 0.37
C GLN A 247 -7.52 -20.36 0.70
N ARG A 248 -6.29 -20.56 0.20
CA ARG A 248 -5.52 -21.77 0.50
C ARG A 248 -4.92 -21.79 1.90
N ALA A 249 -4.34 -20.69 2.37
CA ALA A 249 -3.60 -20.72 3.63
C ALA A 249 -4.48 -20.48 4.87
N CYS A 250 -5.52 -19.66 4.77
CA CYS A 250 -6.35 -19.29 5.93
C CYS A 250 -7.29 -20.42 6.38
N ALA A 251 -7.53 -21.43 5.53
CA ALA A 251 -8.31 -22.60 5.89
C ALA A 251 -7.63 -23.48 6.96
N THR A 252 -6.30 -23.44 7.06
CA THR A 252 -5.51 -24.42 7.83
C THR A 252 -4.44 -23.83 8.75
N GLU A 253 -4.04 -22.56 8.59
CA GLU A 253 -2.85 -22.02 9.26
C GLU A 253 -3.11 -21.08 10.47
N GLN A 254 -2.09 -20.98 11.34
CA GLN A 254 -1.97 -20.04 12.45
C GLN A 254 -0.70 -19.19 12.28
N PRO A 255 -0.56 -18.03 12.99
CA PRO A 255 0.65 -17.21 12.90
C PRO A 255 1.89 -18.00 13.29
N ARG A 256 2.84 -18.13 12.38
CA ARG A 256 4.04 -18.98 12.55
C ARG A 256 5.03 -18.43 13.58
N LEU A 257 5.14 -17.11 13.71
CA LEU A 257 6.08 -16.44 14.61
C LEU A 257 5.44 -15.99 15.94
N GLY A 258 4.19 -16.40 16.17
CA GLY A 258 3.41 -16.00 17.35
C GLY A 258 2.58 -14.73 17.15
N GLY A 259 1.70 -14.45 18.11
CA GLY A 259 0.67 -13.43 18.05
C GLY A 259 -0.74 -13.99 17.84
N SER A 260 -1.75 -13.15 18.08
CA SER A 260 -3.14 -13.45 17.75
C SER A 260 -3.40 -13.22 16.27
N TRP A 261 -4.23 -14.06 15.65
CA TRP A 261 -4.74 -13.80 14.30
C TRP A 261 -5.61 -12.54 14.30
N SER A 262 -5.05 -11.42 13.84
CA SER A 262 -5.66 -10.09 13.93
C SER A 262 -6.57 -9.75 12.74
N VAL A 263 -7.02 -10.75 12.00
CA VAL A 263 -7.93 -10.57 10.86
C VAL A 263 -9.34 -10.27 11.36
N PRO A 264 -9.92 -9.09 11.04
CA PRO A 264 -11.29 -8.76 11.43
C PRO A 264 -12.28 -9.79 10.87
N LYS A 265 -13.08 -10.39 11.76
CA LYS A 265 -14.13 -11.35 11.43
C LYS A 265 -15.38 -10.61 10.98
N GLY A 266 -15.37 -10.16 9.72
CA GLY A 266 -16.47 -9.33 9.19
C GLY A 266 -16.61 -8.01 9.94
N GLY A 267 -17.41 -7.11 9.39
CA GLY A 267 -17.76 -5.87 10.08
C GLY A 267 -18.96 -5.24 9.39
N ARG A 268 -19.78 -4.55 10.18
CA ARG A 268 -20.94 -3.83 9.63
C ARG A 268 -20.44 -2.64 8.80
N VAL A 269 -21.21 -2.30 7.78
CA VAL A 269 -21.06 -1.03 7.07
C VAL A 269 -21.71 0.02 7.95
N ASP A 270 -20.89 0.81 8.65
CA ASP A 270 -21.34 1.92 9.48
C ASP A 270 -21.09 3.27 8.80
N LEU A 271 -21.70 4.33 9.34
CA LEU A 271 -21.54 5.67 8.80
C LEU A 271 -20.08 6.14 8.87
N SER A 272 -19.33 5.73 9.91
CA SER A 272 -17.89 6.00 10.03
C SER A 272 -17.10 5.44 8.86
N LEU A 273 -17.41 4.22 8.39
CA LEU A 273 -16.79 3.63 7.21
C LEU A 273 -17.13 4.39 5.95
N ILE A 274 -18.40 4.70 5.74
CA ILE A 274 -18.87 5.39 4.53
C ILE A 274 -18.25 6.79 4.45
N ALA A 275 -18.38 7.59 5.51
CA ALA A 275 -17.81 8.93 5.58
C ALA A 275 -16.28 8.89 5.48
N GLY A 276 -15.63 7.96 6.20
CA GLY A 276 -14.18 7.80 6.15
C GLY A 276 -13.67 7.42 4.77
N ALA A 277 -14.32 6.47 4.09
CA ALA A 277 -13.98 6.07 2.74
C ALA A 277 -14.19 7.22 1.74
N ALA A 278 -15.29 7.97 1.87
CA ALA A 278 -15.56 9.13 1.03
C ALA A 278 -14.47 10.20 1.17
N VAL A 279 -14.13 10.58 2.41
CA VAL A 279 -13.07 11.57 2.73
C VAL A 279 -11.70 11.09 2.25
N PHE A 280 -11.37 9.81 2.45
CA PHE A 280 -10.15 9.23 1.92
C PHE A 280 -10.08 9.33 0.39
N GLY A 281 -11.17 9.00 -0.30
CA GLY A 281 -11.22 9.09 -1.77
C GLY A 281 -11.09 10.52 -2.27
N ILE A 282 -11.66 11.52 -1.59
CA ILE A 282 -11.46 12.95 -1.92
C ILE A 282 -9.97 13.31 -1.83
N GLY A 283 -9.32 13.05 -0.69
CA GLY A 283 -7.89 13.35 -0.53
C GLY A 283 -7.01 12.58 -1.53
N TRP A 284 -7.33 11.32 -1.78
CA TRP A 284 -6.61 10.49 -2.74
C TRP A 284 -6.80 10.98 -4.18
N GLY A 285 -8.00 11.37 -4.60
CA GLY A 285 -8.26 11.93 -5.94
C GLY A 285 -7.65 13.33 -6.14
N MET A 286 -7.47 14.11 -5.07
CA MET A 286 -6.81 15.41 -5.12
C MET A 286 -5.34 15.32 -5.51
N SER A 287 -4.58 14.41 -4.89
CA SER A 287 -3.11 14.37 -5.06
C SER A 287 -2.58 13.10 -5.71
N GLY A 288 -3.37 12.02 -5.79
CA GLY A 288 -2.90 10.69 -6.21
C GLY A 288 -2.02 9.98 -5.18
N PHE A 289 -1.81 10.57 -4.00
CA PHE A 289 -0.99 9.98 -2.95
C PHE A 289 -1.80 9.07 -2.03
N CYS A 290 -1.25 7.90 -1.76
CA CYS A 290 -1.74 6.95 -0.76
C CYS A 290 -0.62 6.68 0.26
N PRO A 291 -0.91 6.30 1.52
CA PRO A 291 0.13 6.13 2.54
C PRO A 291 1.29 5.20 2.17
N GLY A 292 1.03 4.13 1.40
CA GLY A 292 2.06 3.24 0.86
C GLY A 292 3.04 3.98 -0.06
N PRO A 293 2.59 4.45 -1.24
CA PRO A 293 3.38 5.29 -2.12
C PRO A 293 4.02 6.49 -1.44
N GLY A 294 3.37 7.13 -0.46
CA GLY A 294 3.91 8.25 0.29
C GLY A 294 5.20 7.91 1.05
N LEU A 295 5.23 6.78 1.76
CA LEU A 295 6.43 6.29 2.44
C LEU A 295 7.53 5.86 1.47
N VAL A 296 7.15 5.18 0.38
CA VAL A 296 8.12 4.77 -0.65
C VAL A 296 8.72 5.99 -1.34
N ASN A 297 7.92 7.02 -1.65
CA ASN A 297 8.39 8.26 -2.25
C ASN A 297 9.29 9.07 -1.31
N LEU A 298 9.01 9.07 0.00
CA LEU A 298 9.95 9.61 0.98
C LEU A 298 11.30 8.88 0.89
N GLY A 299 11.28 7.54 0.89
CA GLY A 299 12.49 6.74 0.70
C GLY A 299 13.21 7.07 -0.59
N ARG A 300 12.48 7.14 -1.71
CA ARG A 300 13.03 7.48 -3.03
C ARG A 300 13.68 8.88 -3.03
N ALA A 301 13.12 9.85 -2.32
CA ALA A 301 13.71 11.18 -2.18
C ALA A 301 15.05 11.12 -1.45
N LEU A 302 15.10 10.38 -0.34
CA LEU A 302 16.33 10.18 0.43
C LEU A 302 17.40 9.41 -0.34
N GLY A 303 17.03 8.35 -1.06
CA GLY A 303 17.97 7.51 -1.82
C GLY A 303 18.40 8.11 -3.17
N GLY A 304 17.55 8.92 -3.78
CA GLY A 304 17.82 9.62 -5.04
C GLY A 304 18.36 11.04 -4.88
N GLY A 305 18.53 11.54 -3.65
CA GLY A 305 19.04 12.90 -3.39
C GLY A 305 18.09 14.03 -3.81
N SER A 306 16.79 13.75 -3.96
CA SER A 306 15.76 14.76 -4.26
C SER A 306 15.20 15.37 -2.98
N ASP A 307 14.54 16.54 -3.06
CA ASP A 307 13.96 17.21 -1.89
C ASP A 307 12.88 16.33 -1.20
N PRO A 308 13.09 15.88 0.05
CA PRO A 308 12.12 15.05 0.77
C PRO A 308 11.01 15.86 1.43
N LEU A 309 11.12 17.19 1.51
CA LEU A 309 10.20 18.04 2.28
C LEU A 309 8.73 17.88 1.89
N PRO A 310 8.34 17.78 0.60
CA PRO A 310 6.94 17.59 0.24
C PRO A 310 6.38 16.26 0.74
N ALA A 311 7.17 15.18 0.67
CA ALA A 311 6.75 13.86 1.15
C ALA A 311 6.63 13.83 2.68
N ILE A 312 7.58 14.47 3.38
CA ILE A 312 7.54 14.62 4.84
C ILE A 312 6.32 15.42 5.26
N GLY A 313 6.09 16.59 4.66
CA GLY A 313 4.93 17.44 4.96
C GLY A 313 3.61 16.72 4.75
N TRP A 314 3.50 15.98 3.64
CA TRP A 314 2.32 15.15 3.37
C TRP A 314 2.12 14.04 4.41
N LEU A 315 3.17 13.32 4.81
CA LEU A 315 3.10 12.27 5.84
C LEU A 315 2.74 12.83 7.21
N ILE A 316 3.29 13.99 7.59
CA ILE A 316 2.90 14.70 8.82
C ILE A 316 1.40 15.02 8.77
N ALA A 317 0.90 15.55 7.65
CA ALA A 317 -0.52 15.84 7.50
C ALA A 317 -1.40 14.58 7.62
N VAL A 318 -0.98 13.44 7.05
CA VAL A 318 -1.67 12.15 7.22
C VAL A 318 -1.72 11.71 8.68
N VAL A 319 -0.60 11.79 9.39
CA VAL A 319 -0.53 11.40 10.80
C VAL A 319 -1.42 12.31 11.64
N THR A 320 -1.32 13.63 11.47
CA THR A 320 -2.16 14.63 12.15
C THR A 320 -3.64 14.41 11.87
N GLY A 321 -4.02 14.19 10.61
CA GLY A 321 -5.42 13.92 10.23
C GLY A 321 -5.98 12.68 10.92
N GLY A 322 -5.20 11.59 11.00
CA GLY A 322 -5.66 10.40 11.70
C GLY A 322 -5.68 10.51 13.23
N PHE A 323 -4.90 11.43 13.83
CA PHE A 323 -5.07 11.78 15.24
C PHE A 323 -6.34 12.58 15.49
N LEU A 324 -6.63 13.59 14.66
CA LEU A 324 -7.85 14.39 14.73
C LEU A 324 -9.10 13.50 14.63
N ALA A 325 -9.15 12.61 13.64
CA ALA A 325 -10.24 11.65 13.49
C ALA A 325 -10.33 10.65 14.66
N GLY A 326 -9.22 10.40 15.36
CA GLY A 326 -9.20 9.55 16.55
C GLY A 326 -9.91 10.16 17.76
N TYR A 327 -10.14 11.48 17.79
CA TYR A 327 -10.84 12.18 18.87
C TYR A 327 -12.37 12.07 18.73
N PHE A 328 -12.88 11.80 17.53
CA PHE A 328 -14.32 11.71 17.23
C PHE A 328 -14.89 10.28 17.31
N ARG A 329 -14.16 9.34 17.92
CA ARG A 329 -14.55 7.93 18.09
C ARG A 329 -14.66 7.58 19.55
#